data_AF-A0A7J8VZK2-F1
#
_entry.id   AF-A0A7J8VZK2-F1
#
_cell.length_a   1.000
_cell.length_b   1.000
_cell.length_c   1.000
_cell.angle_alpha   90.00
_cell.angle_beta   90.00
_cell.angle_gamma   90.00
#
_symmetry.space_group_name_H-M   'P 1'
#
loop_
_entity.id
_entity.type
_entity.pdbx_description
1 polymer ?
#
loop_
_entity_poly.entity_id
_entity_poly.type
_entity_poly.pdbx_seq_one_letter_code
_entity_poly.pdbx_strand_id
1 'polypeptide(L)'
;MQLYHHPCSLNSQKVRLALEEKGVDYTSFHVNPILGKNMDSSFFRMNTSAKLPVFKNGSHIIFDTIETILYIERIAVVSVGNDSFSNQEVIEWMQKIQQWNPKYFTLLHIPDKHRLYVSKFIRKVVIARMAESPDLASAYHSKLREAYETEEKLKNADLVKRSTESLVQLLDEVERKLNDTTYIVGDEFTMADATFVPVLA
;
A
#
# COMPACT_ATOMS: atom_id res chain seq x y z
N MET A 1 18.73 -5.75 0.35
CA MET A 1 17.31 -5.76 0.76
C MET A 1 16.44 -6.12 -0.44
N GLN A 2 15.25 -6.68 -0.25
CA GLN A 2 14.34 -7.08 -1.32
C GLN A 2 12.99 -6.38 -1.17
N LEU A 3 12.47 -5.80 -2.23
CA LEU A 3 11.13 -5.20 -2.26
C LEU A 3 10.28 -5.93 -3.29
N TYR A 4 9.19 -6.53 -2.84
CA TYR A 4 8.14 -7.07 -3.69
C TYR A 4 7.03 -6.04 -3.82
N HIS A 5 6.80 -5.55 -5.03
CA HIS A 5 5.94 -4.39 -5.25
C HIS A 5 5.27 -4.39 -6.63
N HIS A 6 4.36 -3.45 -6.82
CA HIS A 6 3.75 -3.19 -8.12
C HIS A 6 3.42 -1.71 -8.30
N PRO A 7 3.61 -1.13 -9.50
CA PRO A 7 3.28 0.28 -9.76
C PRO A 7 1.83 0.65 -9.42
N CYS A 8 0.86 -0.25 -9.64
CA CYS A 8 -0.55 0.02 -9.31
C CYS A 8 -0.90 -0.06 -7.81
N SER A 9 0.04 -0.37 -6.91
CA SER A 9 -0.20 -0.32 -5.47
C SER A 9 0.32 1.00 -4.92
N LEU A 10 -0.58 1.84 -4.40
CA LEU A 10 -0.19 3.12 -3.78
C LEU A 10 0.79 2.93 -2.62
N ASN A 11 0.58 1.92 -1.78
CA ASN A 11 1.52 1.58 -0.71
C ASN A 11 2.89 1.17 -1.25
N SER A 12 2.93 0.49 -2.41
CA SER A 12 4.21 0.17 -3.07
C SER A 12 4.92 1.42 -3.56
N GLN A 13 4.19 2.38 -4.12
CA GLN A 13 4.76 3.65 -4.55
C GLN A 13 5.34 4.43 -3.36
N LYS A 14 4.62 4.50 -2.24
CA LYS A 14 5.10 5.14 -0.99
C LYS A 14 6.44 4.56 -0.51
N VAL A 15 6.53 3.23 -0.43
CA VAL A 15 7.78 2.57 0.01
C VAL A 15 8.91 2.75 -0.99
N ARG A 16 8.61 2.73 -2.31
CA ARG A 16 9.63 3.01 -3.34
C ARG A 16 10.18 4.41 -3.19
N LEU A 17 9.32 5.42 -3.08
CA LEU A 17 9.76 6.81 -2.85
C LEU A 17 10.64 6.90 -1.60
N ALA A 18 10.22 6.29 -0.48
CA ALA A 18 11.04 6.30 0.73
C ALA A 18 12.43 5.65 0.55
N LEU A 19 12.55 4.58 -0.24
CA LEU A 19 13.84 3.95 -0.57
C LEU A 19 14.72 4.87 -1.43
N GLU A 20 14.14 5.50 -2.46
CA GLU A 20 14.87 6.42 -3.34
C GLU A 20 15.33 7.67 -2.56
N GLU A 21 14.44 8.30 -1.80
CA GLU A 21 14.73 9.50 -1.00
C GLU A 21 15.81 9.27 0.06
N LYS A 22 15.86 8.07 0.64
CA LYS A 22 16.88 7.71 1.63
C LYS A 22 18.14 7.10 1.00
N GLY A 23 18.20 6.95 -0.32
CA GLY A 23 19.35 6.39 -1.03
C GLY A 23 19.65 4.93 -0.63
N VAL A 24 18.62 4.15 -0.33
CA VAL A 24 18.77 2.77 0.17
C VAL A 24 18.59 1.76 -0.96
N ASP A 25 19.69 1.09 -1.34
CA ASP A 25 19.68 0.10 -2.41
C ASP A 25 18.82 -1.14 -2.12
N TYR A 26 18.02 -1.55 -3.10
CA TYR A 26 17.17 -2.74 -2.99
C TYR A 26 17.08 -3.53 -4.29
N THR A 27 16.87 -4.83 -4.15
CA THR A 27 16.49 -5.70 -5.26
C THR A 27 14.98 -5.61 -5.47
N SER A 28 14.59 -5.15 -6.66
CA SER A 28 13.19 -4.97 -7.07
C SER A 28 12.59 -6.27 -7.59
N PHE A 29 11.44 -6.68 -7.04
CA PHE A 29 10.64 -7.81 -7.53
C PHE A 29 9.22 -7.36 -7.86
N HIS A 30 8.84 -7.46 -9.13
CA HIS A 30 7.50 -7.09 -9.58
C HIS A 30 6.51 -8.23 -9.36
N VAL A 31 5.48 -7.98 -8.56
CA VAL A 31 4.41 -8.94 -8.27
C VAL A 31 3.09 -8.36 -8.76
N ASN A 32 2.54 -8.86 -9.86
CA ASN A 32 1.33 -8.29 -10.46
C ASN A 32 0.04 -8.76 -9.74
N PRO A 33 -0.68 -7.90 -9.00
CA PRO A 33 -1.88 -8.29 -8.27
C PRO A 33 -3.11 -8.47 -9.18
N ILE A 34 -3.12 -7.86 -10.37
CA ILE A 34 -4.21 -8.00 -11.35
C ILE A 34 -4.20 -9.42 -11.95
N LEU A 35 -3.00 -10.00 -12.10
CA LEU A 35 -2.80 -11.39 -12.51
C LEU A 35 -2.84 -12.38 -11.33
N GLY A 36 -3.10 -11.90 -10.11
CA GLY A 36 -3.17 -12.71 -8.90
C GLY A 36 -1.85 -13.29 -8.42
N LYS A 37 -0.70 -12.76 -8.86
CA LYS A 37 0.65 -13.27 -8.50
C LYS A 37 1.00 -13.11 -7.03
N ASN A 38 0.42 -12.12 -6.36
CA ASN A 38 0.48 -11.92 -4.91
C ASN A 38 -0.26 -13.02 -4.11
N MET A 39 -0.96 -13.92 -4.78
CA MET A 39 -1.61 -15.09 -4.19
C MET A 39 -0.95 -16.40 -4.61
N ASP A 40 0.14 -16.36 -5.38
CA ASP A 40 0.98 -17.53 -5.62
C ASP A 40 1.46 -18.07 -4.26
N SER A 41 1.36 -19.38 -4.02
CA SER A 41 1.54 -19.98 -2.68
C SER A 41 2.89 -19.66 -2.05
N SER A 42 3.96 -19.58 -2.84
CA SER A 42 5.30 -19.19 -2.39
C SER A 42 5.35 -17.74 -1.85
N PHE A 43 4.62 -16.82 -2.49
CA PHE A 43 4.51 -15.43 -2.04
C PHE A 43 3.50 -15.28 -0.90
N PHE A 44 2.35 -15.93 -1.03
CA PHE A 44 1.25 -15.85 -0.07
C PHE A 44 1.64 -16.36 1.33
N ARG A 45 2.60 -17.29 1.40
CA ARG A 45 3.19 -17.75 2.66
C ARG A 45 3.97 -16.66 3.40
N MET A 46 4.56 -15.69 2.69
CA MET A 46 5.22 -14.53 3.31
C MET A 46 4.20 -13.52 3.83
N ASN A 47 3.08 -13.33 3.11
CA ASN A 47 2.04 -12.39 3.46
C ASN A 47 0.66 -12.92 3.06
N THR A 48 -0.06 -13.53 4.02
CA THR A 48 -1.39 -14.10 3.81
C THR A 48 -2.48 -13.04 3.60
N SER A 49 -2.16 -11.75 3.78
CA SER A 49 -3.05 -10.68 3.35
C SER A 49 -3.01 -10.46 1.83
N ALA A 50 -2.04 -11.03 1.11
CA ALA A 50 -1.74 -10.78 -0.30
C ALA A 50 -1.58 -9.29 -0.64
N LYS A 51 -1.31 -8.41 0.32
CA LYS A 51 -1.10 -6.98 0.06
C LYS A 51 0.33 -6.73 -0.38
N LEU A 52 0.51 -5.64 -1.13
CA LEU A 52 1.81 -5.12 -1.53
C LEU A 52 1.99 -3.72 -0.90
N PRO A 53 3.22 -3.32 -0.58
CA PRO A 53 4.47 -4.05 -0.80
C PRO A 53 4.73 -5.13 0.26
N VAL A 54 5.70 -6.00 -0.01
CA VAL A 54 6.38 -6.82 1.01
C VAL A 54 7.85 -6.48 0.95
N PHE A 55 8.40 -6.00 2.05
CA PHE A 55 9.82 -5.71 2.21
C PHE A 55 10.48 -6.85 2.98
N LYS A 56 11.65 -7.29 2.50
CA LYS A 56 12.39 -8.39 3.11
C LYS A 56 13.87 -8.03 3.25
N ASN A 57 14.38 -8.18 4.47
CA ASN A 57 15.81 -8.06 4.78
C ASN A 57 16.28 -9.31 5.52
N GLY A 58 16.97 -10.22 4.82
CA GLY A 58 17.32 -11.53 5.36
C GLY A 58 16.07 -12.34 5.73
N SER A 59 15.95 -12.68 7.02
CA SER A 59 14.78 -13.38 7.60
C SER A 59 13.66 -12.44 8.04
N HIS A 60 13.91 -11.13 8.10
CA HIS A 60 12.92 -10.14 8.54
C HIS A 60 12.00 -9.74 7.38
N ILE A 61 10.69 -9.89 7.56
CA ILE A 61 9.66 -9.60 6.56
C ILE A 61 8.70 -8.58 7.14
N ILE A 62 8.52 -7.46 6.45
CA ILE A 62 7.62 -6.37 6.82
C ILE A 62 6.66 -6.13 5.65
N PHE A 63 5.38 -5.96 5.95
CA PHE A 63 4.37 -5.65 4.95
C PHE A 63 3.39 -4.55 5.38
N ASP A 64 3.58 -3.99 6.59
CA ASP A 64 3.00 -2.70 6.95
C ASP A 64 3.81 -1.57 6.29
N THR A 65 3.10 -0.61 5.71
CA THR A 65 3.71 0.45 4.90
C THR A 65 4.51 1.43 5.77
N ILE A 66 3.95 1.84 6.90
CA ILE A 66 4.60 2.82 7.79
C ILE A 66 5.76 2.16 8.51
N GLU A 67 5.58 0.94 9.00
CA GLU A 67 6.66 0.15 9.61
C GLU A 67 7.83 -0.06 8.65
N THR A 68 7.54 -0.35 7.37
CA THR A 68 8.57 -0.49 6.33
C THR A 68 9.35 0.81 6.14
N ILE A 69 8.68 1.96 6.05
CA ILE A 69 9.33 3.26 5.88
C ILE A 69 10.22 3.57 7.09
N LEU A 70 9.70 3.41 8.31
CA LEU A 70 10.48 3.62 9.54
C LEU A 70 11.67 2.66 9.64
N TYR A 71 11.54 1.43 9.13
CA TYR A 71 12.65 0.49 9.04
C TYR A 71 13.72 0.95 8.04
N ILE A 72 13.32 1.48 6.89
CA ILE A 72 14.23 2.06 5.89
C ILE A 72 15.00 3.24 6.49
N GLU A 73 14.32 4.13 7.22
CA GLU A 73 14.99 5.27 7.89
C GLU A 73 16.05 4.80 8.88
N ARG A 74 15.76 3.78 9.69
CA ARG A 74 16.75 3.19 10.61
C ARG A 74 17.97 2.64 9.88
N ILE A 75 17.78 2.01 8.72
CA ILE A 75 18.89 1.53 7.90
C ILE A 75 19.70 2.68 7.32
N ALA A 76 19.03 3.74 6.84
CA ALA A 76 19.69 4.89 6.25
C ALA A 76 20.57 5.63 7.28
N VAL A 77 20.10 5.78 8.52
CA VAL A 77 20.90 6.35 9.62
C VAL A 77 22.19 5.56 9.82
N VAL A 78 22.09 4.22 9.90
CA VAL A 78 23.25 3.35 10.17
C VAL A 78 24.19 3.23 8.98
N SER A 79 23.65 3.18 7.76
CA SER A 79 24.40 2.76 6.57
C SER A 79 24.85 3.92 5.69
N VAL A 80 24.11 5.03 5.72
CA VAL A 80 24.32 6.21 4.85
C VAL A 80 24.78 7.43 5.65
N GLY A 81 24.67 7.40 6.99
CA GLY A 81 25.05 8.52 7.85
C GLY A 81 24.07 9.70 7.75
N ASN A 82 22.82 9.43 7.40
CA ASN A 82 21.75 10.44 7.38
C ASN A 82 21.20 10.63 8.80
N ASP A 83 21.34 11.83 9.37
CA ASP A 83 20.96 12.12 10.77
C ASP A 83 19.46 12.44 10.97
N SER A 84 18.64 12.47 9.91
CA SER A 84 17.23 12.85 10.01
C SER A 84 16.30 11.64 10.09
N PHE A 85 15.79 11.38 11.30
CA PHE A 85 14.69 10.45 11.56
C PHE A 85 13.36 11.21 11.61
N SER A 86 12.28 10.59 11.13
CA SER A 86 10.94 11.20 11.21
C SER A 86 10.56 11.53 12.65
N ASN A 87 10.29 12.81 12.90
CA ASN A 87 9.75 13.24 14.19
C ASN A 87 8.28 12.80 14.35
N GLN A 88 7.72 13.05 15.53
CA GLN A 88 6.36 12.63 15.85
C GLN A 88 5.30 13.22 14.90
N GLU A 89 5.44 14.49 14.51
CA GLU A 89 4.49 15.15 13.59
C GLU A 89 4.53 14.51 12.19
N VAL A 90 5.71 14.17 11.67
CA VAL A 90 5.86 13.46 10.39
C VAL A 90 5.16 12.10 10.44
N ILE A 91 5.34 11.34 11.53
CA ILE A 91 4.71 10.03 11.70
C ILE A 91 3.19 10.16 11.77
N GLU A 92 2.67 11.17 12.48
CA GLU A 92 1.23 11.44 12.56
C GLU A 92 0.63 11.75 11.19
N TRP A 93 1.32 12.55 10.37
CA TRP A 93 0.89 12.81 8.99
C TRP A 93 0.91 11.55 8.13
N MET A 94 1.98 10.75 8.19
CA MET A 94 2.05 9.48 7.47
C MET A 94 0.89 8.54 7.86
N GLN A 95 0.57 8.47 9.16
CA GLN A 95 -0.56 7.69 9.65
C GLN A 95 -1.90 8.25 9.15
N LYS A 96 -2.10 9.56 9.18
CA LYS A 96 -3.32 10.21 8.67
C LYS A 96 -3.51 9.93 7.17
N ILE A 97 -2.46 10.07 6.37
CA ILE A 97 -2.47 9.75 4.93
C ILE A 97 -2.78 8.25 4.72
N GLN A 98 -2.27 7.37 5.58
CA GLN A 98 -2.53 5.93 5.51
C GLN A 98 -3.95 5.52 5.92
N GLN A 99 -4.64 6.32 6.74
CA GLN A 99 -6.03 6.06 7.13
C GLN A 99 -6.99 6.18 5.95
N TRP A 100 -6.69 7.03 4.97
CA TRP A 100 -7.46 7.08 3.73
C TRP A 100 -7.29 5.77 2.95
N ASN A 101 -8.40 5.07 2.73
CA ASN A 101 -8.39 3.80 2.00
C ASN A 101 -8.74 4.02 0.52
N PRO A 102 -7.75 3.98 -0.39
CA PRO A 102 -7.99 4.26 -1.80
C PRO A 102 -8.74 3.15 -2.54
N LYS A 103 -8.86 1.95 -1.95
CA LYS A 103 -9.36 0.75 -2.65
C LYS A 103 -10.72 0.98 -3.29
N TYR A 104 -11.67 1.58 -2.55
CA TYR A 104 -13.01 1.82 -3.07
C TYR A 104 -13.00 2.94 -4.10
N PHE A 105 -12.36 4.07 -3.78
CA PHE A 105 -12.18 5.18 -4.70
C PHE A 105 -11.63 4.71 -6.05
N THR A 106 -10.49 4.00 -6.07
CA THR A 106 -9.88 3.49 -7.30
C THR A 106 -10.81 2.54 -8.05
N LEU A 107 -11.42 1.57 -7.37
CA LEU A 107 -12.25 0.56 -8.04
C LEU A 107 -13.49 1.17 -8.71
N LEU A 108 -14.05 2.25 -8.17
CA LEU A 108 -15.22 2.91 -8.75
C LEU A 108 -14.92 3.64 -10.05
N HIS A 109 -13.71 4.18 -10.18
CA HIS A 109 -13.29 4.89 -11.39
C HIS A 109 -12.82 3.94 -12.49
N ILE A 110 -12.80 2.63 -12.24
CA ILE A 110 -12.54 1.60 -13.24
C ILE A 110 -13.86 1.18 -13.89
N PRO A 111 -13.97 1.15 -15.24
CA PRO A 111 -15.18 0.69 -15.90
C PRO A 111 -15.60 -0.71 -15.46
N ASP A 112 -16.90 -0.88 -15.19
CA ASP A 112 -17.47 -2.11 -14.62
C ASP A 112 -17.06 -3.39 -15.36
N LYS A 113 -17.01 -3.34 -16.70
CA LYS A 113 -16.60 -4.50 -17.52
C LYS A 113 -15.22 -5.03 -17.11
N HIS A 114 -14.26 -4.16 -16.83
CA HIS A 114 -12.90 -4.55 -16.47
C HIS A 114 -12.84 -4.99 -15.01
N ARG A 115 -13.49 -4.23 -14.12
CA ARG A 115 -13.55 -4.54 -12.69
C ARG A 115 -14.18 -5.90 -12.42
N LEU A 116 -15.34 -6.18 -13.01
CA LEU A 116 -16.07 -7.45 -12.86
C LEU A 116 -15.29 -8.61 -13.46
N TYR A 117 -14.64 -8.41 -14.62
CA TYR A 117 -13.76 -9.41 -15.21
C TYR A 117 -12.61 -9.78 -14.26
N VAL A 118 -11.85 -8.79 -13.78
CA VAL A 118 -10.73 -9.02 -12.86
C VAL A 118 -11.21 -9.66 -11.56
N SER A 119 -12.32 -9.21 -10.98
CA SER A 119 -12.88 -9.80 -9.76
C SER A 119 -13.26 -11.28 -9.94
N LYS A 120 -13.93 -11.63 -11.05
CA LYS A 120 -14.26 -13.03 -11.37
C LYS A 120 -13.00 -13.86 -11.59
N PHE A 121 -12.00 -13.31 -12.28
CA PHE A 121 -10.70 -13.95 -12.49
C PHE A 121 -10.00 -14.23 -11.15
N ILE A 122 -9.89 -13.22 -10.28
CA ILE A 122 -9.24 -13.33 -8.97
C ILE A 122 -9.91 -14.39 -8.09
N ARG A 123 -11.25 -14.43 -8.04
CA ARG A 123 -11.97 -15.49 -7.30
C ARG A 123 -11.62 -16.89 -7.79
N LYS A 124 -11.53 -17.09 -9.12
CA LYS A 124 -11.10 -18.37 -9.71
C LYS A 124 -9.67 -18.71 -9.34
N VAL A 125 -8.75 -17.74 -9.38
CA VAL A 125 -7.36 -17.92 -8.96
C VAL A 125 -7.31 -18.38 -7.50
N VAL A 126 -8.00 -17.71 -6.59
CA VAL A 126 -8.02 -18.07 -5.16
C VAL A 126 -8.54 -19.50 -4.95
N ILE A 127 -9.62 -19.88 -5.63
CA ILE A 127 -10.17 -21.24 -5.55
C ILE A 127 -9.17 -22.29 -6.06
N ALA A 128 -8.51 -22.03 -7.19
CA ALA A 128 -7.49 -22.94 -7.73
C ALA A 128 -6.30 -23.09 -6.76
N ARG A 129 -5.78 -21.98 -6.24
CA ARG A 129 -4.65 -22.01 -5.28
C ARG A 129 -5.00 -22.68 -3.96
N MET A 130 -6.22 -22.52 -3.50
CA MET A 130 -6.73 -23.22 -2.33
C MET A 130 -6.73 -24.74 -2.52
N ALA A 131 -7.11 -25.22 -3.71
CA ALA A 131 -7.05 -26.65 -4.03
C ALA A 131 -5.61 -27.17 -4.18
N GLU A 132 -4.72 -26.36 -4.76
CA GLU A 132 -3.30 -26.69 -4.96
C GLU A 132 -2.45 -26.62 -3.68
N SER A 133 -2.87 -25.86 -2.68
CA SER A 133 -2.12 -25.63 -1.43
C SER A 133 -3.03 -25.78 -0.20
N PRO A 134 -3.38 -27.02 0.19
CA PRO A 134 -4.30 -27.28 1.29
C PRO A 134 -3.86 -26.69 2.64
N ASP A 135 -2.55 -26.56 2.86
CA ASP A 135 -1.98 -25.95 4.06
C ASP A 135 -2.30 -24.45 4.20
N LEU A 136 -2.60 -23.77 3.08
CA LEU A 136 -2.99 -22.36 3.04
C LEU A 136 -4.51 -22.17 2.87
N ALA A 137 -5.31 -23.25 2.91
CA ALA A 137 -6.72 -23.21 2.55
C ALA A 137 -7.53 -22.19 3.36
N SER A 138 -7.32 -22.09 4.67
CA SER A 138 -8.01 -21.11 5.53
C SER A 138 -7.69 -19.66 5.15
N ALA A 139 -6.42 -19.38 4.83
CA ALA A 139 -6.00 -18.06 4.39
C ALA A 139 -6.60 -17.71 3.01
N TYR A 140 -6.63 -18.67 2.07
CA TYR A 140 -7.31 -18.47 0.79
C TYR A 140 -8.83 -18.31 0.95
N HIS A 141 -9.47 -19.02 1.88
CA HIS A 141 -10.90 -18.85 2.16
C HIS A 141 -11.21 -17.43 2.65
N SER A 142 -10.35 -16.91 3.52
CA SER A 142 -10.45 -15.54 4.03
C SER A 142 -10.30 -14.53 2.89
N LYS A 143 -9.37 -14.80 1.97
CA LYS A 143 -9.13 -13.97 0.80
C LYS A 143 -10.27 -14.01 -0.22
N LEU A 144 -10.88 -15.19 -0.41
CA LEU A 144 -12.07 -15.37 -1.24
C LEU A 144 -13.25 -14.57 -0.68
N ARG A 145 -13.47 -14.65 0.64
CA ARG A 145 -14.50 -13.87 1.34
C ARG A 145 -14.32 -12.36 1.13
N GLU A 146 -13.10 -11.85 1.32
CA GLU A 146 -12.80 -10.43 1.08
C GLU A 146 -13.12 -9.99 -0.35
N ALA A 147 -12.85 -10.85 -1.34
CA ALA A 147 -13.16 -10.55 -2.75
C ALA A 147 -14.67 -10.37 -2.96
N TYR A 148 -15.51 -11.25 -2.38
CA TYR A 148 -16.97 -11.10 -2.43
C TYR A 148 -17.45 -9.86 -1.66
N GLU A 149 -16.94 -9.63 -0.46
CA GLU A 149 -17.31 -8.45 0.34
C GLU A 149 -16.95 -7.14 -0.36
N THR A 150 -15.84 -7.12 -1.11
CA THR A 150 -15.44 -5.95 -1.90
C THR A 150 -16.47 -5.66 -2.99
N GLU A 151 -16.95 -6.68 -3.71
CA GLU A 151 -18.00 -6.50 -4.72
C GLU A 151 -19.30 -5.97 -4.10
N GLU A 152 -19.72 -6.51 -2.96
CA GLU A 152 -20.94 -6.06 -2.29
C GLU A 152 -20.81 -4.61 -1.79
N LYS A 153 -19.68 -4.26 -1.16
CA LYS A 153 -19.44 -2.90 -0.66
C LYS A 153 -19.41 -1.86 -1.79
N LEU A 154 -18.96 -2.23 -2.99
CA LEU A 154 -18.96 -1.33 -4.15
C LEU A 154 -20.36 -1.01 -4.69
N LYS A 155 -21.40 -1.79 -4.32
CA LYS A 155 -22.79 -1.47 -4.66
C LYS A 155 -23.40 -0.43 -3.71
N ASN A 156 -22.75 -0.16 -2.58
CA ASN A 156 -23.23 0.77 -1.58
C ASN A 156 -22.70 2.19 -1.85
N ALA A 157 -23.56 3.04 -2.40
CA ALA A 157 -23.22 4.42 -2.77
C ALA A 157 -22.75 5.29 -1.57
N ASP A 158 -23.17 5.00 -0.33
CA ASP A 158 -22.77 5.77 0.85
C ASP A 158 -21.32 5.45 1.27
N LEU A 159 -20.87 4.20 1.11
CA LEU A 159 -19.47 3.85 1.34
C LEU A 159 -18.55 4.56 0.35
N VAL A 160 -18.98 4.66 -0.90
CA VAL A 160 -18.29 5.36 -1.96
C VAL A 160 -18.14 6.85 -1.63
N LYS A 161 -19.27 7.50 -1.32
CA LYS A 161 -19.30 8.92 -1.02
C LYS A 161 -18.37 9.28 0.14
N ARG A 162 -18.39 8.48 1.21
CA ARG A 162 -17.49 8.65 2.37
C ARG A 162 -16.02 8.54 2.01
N SER A 163 -15.65 7.64 1.09
CA SER A 163 -14.26 7.50 0.64
C SER A 163 -13.77 8.75 -0.10
N THR A 164 -14.64 9.39 -0.88
CA THR A 164 -14.35 10.64 -1.58
C THR A 164 -14.32 11.82 -0.61
N GLU A 165 -15.29 11.92 0.29
CA GLU A 165 -15.33 12.97 1.34
C GLU A 165 -14.08 12.92 2.22
N SER A 166 -13.62 11.72 2.60
CA SER A 166 -12.38 11.54 3.36
C SER A 166 -11.13 11.97 2.58
N LEU A 167 -11.10 11.77 1.26
CA LEU A 167 -10.00 12.28 0.43
C LEU A 167 -10.01 13.81 0.40
N VAL A 168 -11.18 14.42 0.16
CA VAL A 168 -11.32 15.89 0.14
C VAL A 168 -10.87 16.51 1.45
N GLN A 169 -11.28 15.94 2.59
CA GLN A 169 -10.84 16.40 3.91
C GLN A 169 -9.32 16.33 4.09
N LEU A 170 -8.69 15.23 3.63
CA LEU A 170 -7.24 15.09 3.66
C LEU A 170 -6.55 16.17 2.79
N LEU A 171 -7.07 16.42 1.58
CA LEU A 171 -6.53 17.43 0.67
C LEU A 171 -6.70 18.85 1.26
N ASP A 172 -7.85 19.19 1.83
CA ASP A 172 -8.11 20.48 2.47
C ASP A 172 -7.21 20.71 3.70
N GLU A 173 -6.86 19.65 4.43
CA GLU A 173 -5.91 19.71 5.53
C GLU A 173 -4.48 19.96 5.05
N VAL A 174 -4.07 19.26 3.99
CA VAL A 174 -2.75 19.47 3.39
C VAL A 174 -2.63 20.87 2.78
N GLU A 175 -3.65 21.33 2.05
CA GLU A 175 -3.69 22.68 1.48
C GLU A 175 -3.52 23.75 2.56
N ARG A 176 -4.19 23.61 3.71
CA ARG A 176 -4.01 24.54 4.84
C ARG A 176 -2.58 24.55 5.37
N LYS A 177 -1.94 23.38 5.50
CA LYS A 177 -0.52 23.33 5.91
C LYS A 177 0.39 24.02 4.88
N LEU A 178 0.18 23.75 3.60
CA LEU A 178 0.99 24.30 2.52
C LEU A 178 0.80 25.82 2.29
N ASN A 179 -0.24 26.43 2.90
CA ASN A 179 -0.35 27.89 2.95
C ASN A 179 0.62 28.53 3.96
N ASP A 180 1.01 27.79 5.01
CA ASP A 180 1.87 28.29 6.08
C ASP A 180 3.33 27.82 5.94
N THR A 181 3.56 26.63 5.40
CA THR A 181 4.88 25.99 5.28
C THR A 181 5.16 25.49 3.87
N THR A 182 6.44 25.35 3.51
CA THR A 182 6.84 24.91 2.16
C THR A 182 6.44 23.46 1.87
N TYR A 183 6.49 22.59 2.88
CA TYR A 183 6.12 21.18 2.82
C TYR A 183 5.07 20.86 3.90
N ILE A 184 4.56 19.62 3.94
CA ILE A 184 3.50 19.23 4.90
C ILE A 184 3.96 19.46 6.35
N VAL A 185 5.25 19.23 6.62
CA VAL A 185 5.87 19.42 7.94
C VAL A 185 7.11 20.30 7.81
N GLY A 186 6.91 21.62 7.95
CA GLY A 186 7.99 22.60 7.95
C GLY A 186 8.51 22.95 6.55
N ASP A 187 9.75 23.41 6.49
CA ASP A 187 10.36 23.95 5.25
C ASP A 187 11.29 22.97 4.52
N GLU A 188 11.37 21.74 5.00
CA GLU A 188 12.13 20.66 4.37
C GLU A 188 11.21 19.51 3.94
N PHE A 189 11.59 18.81 2.88
CA PHE A 189 10.85 17.65 2.40
C PHE A 189 11.02 16.46 3.36
N THR A 190 9.92 15.83 3.76
CA THR A 190 9.91 14.74 4.74
C THR A 190 9.20 13.48 4.23
N MET A 191 9.18 12.42 5.04
CA MET A 191 8.39 11.22 4.73
C MET A 191 6.88 11.47 4.73
N ALA A 192 6.39 12.56 5.33
CA ALA A 192 4.99 12.97 5.16
C ALA A 192 4.70 13.31 3.69
N ASP A 193 5.57 14.09 3.07
CA ASP A 193 5.49 14.47 1.66
C ASP A 193 5.67 13.25 0.74
N ALA A 194 6.71 12.45 0.98
CA ALA A 194 6.97 11.23 0.20
C ALA A 194 5.79 10.24 0.21
N THR A 195 5.09 10.12 1.35
CA THR A 195 3.90 9.26 1.44
C THR A 195 2.63 9.90 0.86
N PHE A 196 2.59 11.22 0.75
CA PHE A 196 1.49 11.97 0.16
C PHE A 196 1.54 12.03 -1.37
N VAL A 197 2.73 12.13 -1.97
CA VAL A 197 2.89 12.22 -3.45
C VAL A 197 2.07 11.15 -4.21
N PRO A 198 2.08 9.86 -3.84
CA PRO A 198 1.26 8.86 -4.52
C PRO A 198 -0.25 9.10 -4.48
N VAL A 199 -0.75 9.87 -3.50
CA VAL A 199 -2.17 10.24 -3.41
C VAL A 199 -2.58 11.23 -4.50
N LEU A 200 -1.63 12.02 -5.01
CA LEU A 200 -1.86 13.06 -6.03
C LEU A 200 -1.75 12.55 -7.47
N ALA A 201 -1.25 11.33 -7.68
CA ALA A 201 -0.90 10.77 -8.99
C ALA A 201 -2.05 10.05 -9.71
#